data_AF-A0A7X4C8U1-F1
#
_entry.id   AF-A0A7X4C8U1-F1
#
_cell.length_a   1.000
_cell.length_b   1.000
_cell.length_c   1.000
_cell.angle_alpha   90.00
_cell.angle_beta   90.00
_cell.angle_gamma   90.00
#
_symmetry.space_group_name_H-M   'P 1'
#
loop_
_entity.id
_entity.type
_entity.pdbx_description
1 polymer ?
#
loop_
_entity_poly.entity_id
_entity_poly.type
_entity_poly.pdbx_seq_one_letter_code
_entity_poly.pdbx_strand_id
1 'polypeptide(L)'
;MMWKLSAEQFRDRIFDVLGRKQHWSTAHFNGSTVTKEQLNVHFRQEYAVYLRDFAVLLARIVGKNPPWQIRRHLATTIYEEETGRLSLGKPHQELFLQMMMGLGYKRAEFRDVELLSRSYAYREWLDEICDREEWIVGAAVLTIFVEGSVHDRDEVMNQ
;
A
#
# COMPACT_ATOMS: atom_id res chain seq x y z
N MET A 1 18.76 6.20 28.89
CA MET A 1 19.82 5.80 27.94
C MET A 1 19.14 5.20 26.73
N MET A 2 19.09 5.90 25.59
CA MET A 2 18.43 5.41 24.38
C MET A 2 19.43 4.49 23.66
N TRP A 3 19.20 3.18 23.69
CA TRP A 3 20.09 2.22 23.06
C TRP A 3 19.92 2.33 21.54
N LYS A 4 20.99 2.68 20.83
CA LYS A 4 21.02 2.62 19.36
C LYS A 4 21.03 1.16 18.94
N LEU A 5 20.00 0.75 18.21
CA LEU A 5 19.96 -0.56 17.57
C LEU A 5 21.01 -0.62 16.45
N SER A 6 21.61 -1.80 16.24
CA SER A 6 22.32 -2.09 14.98
C SER A 6 21.33 -2.05 13.80
N ALA A 7 21.82 -1.96 12.56
CA ALA A 7 20.94 -2.00 11.39
C ALA A 7 20.11 -3.29 11.33
N GLU A 8 20.70 -4.43 11.68
CA GLU A 8 20.02 -5.71 11.78
C GLU A 8 18.96 -5.72 12.88
N GLN A 9 19.30 -5.24 14.09
CA GLN A 9 18.34 -5.13 15.17
C GLN A 9 17.19 -4.20 14.81
N PHE A 10 17.46 -3.09 14.13
CA PHE A 10 16.42 -2.17 13.67
C PHE A 10 15.51 -2.84 12.63
N ARG A 11 16.07 -3.52 11.63
CA ARG A 11 15.32 -4.29 10.64
C ARG A 11 14.41 -5.33 11.30
N ASP A 12 14.94 -6.09 12.25
CA ASP A 12 14.17 -7.11 12.98
C ASP A 12 13.02 -6.48 13.76
N ARG A 13 13.22 -5.30 14.36
CA ARG A 13 12.14 -4.55 15.00
C ARG A 13 11.09 -4.05 14.01
N ILE A 14 11.47 -3.68 12.79
CA ILE A 14 10.50 -3.33 11.74
C ILE A 14 9.69 -4.57 11.34
N PHE A 15 10.34 -5.73 11.15
CA PHE A 15 9.62 -6.98 10.89
C PHE A 15 8.69 -7.38 12.06
N ASP A 16 9.09 -7.16 13.31
CA ASP A 16 8.24 -7.40 14.48
C ASP A 16 6.97 -6.52 14.45
N VAL A 17 7.03 -5.31 13.87
CA VAL A 17 5.85 -4.44 13.70
C VAL A 17 5.02 -4.91 12.50
N LEU A 18 5.65 -5.22 11.38
CA LEU A 18 4.99 -5.69 10.17
C LEU A 18 4.23 -7.00 10.42
N GLY A 19 4.82 -7.94 11.17
CA GLY A 19 4.19 -9.20 11.55
C GLY A 19 2.92 -9.05 12.39
N ARG A 20 2.65 -7.86 12.94
CA ARG A 20 1.40 -7.53 13.67
C ARG A 20 0.29 -7.02 12.76
N LYS A 21 0.52 -6.90 11.44
CA LYS A 21 -0.51 -6.60 10.41
C LYS A 21 -1.47 -7.80 10.26
N GLN A 22 -2.12 -8.15 11.36
CA GLN A 22 -3.05 -9.26 11.51
C GLN A 22 -4.42 -8.67 11.83
N HIS A 23 -5.37 -8.82 10.91
CA HIS A 23 -6.72 -8.36 11.10
C HIS A 23 -7.67 -9.56 11.13
N TRP A 24 -8.60 -9.58 12.09
CA TRP A 24 -9.53 -10.71 12.28
C TRP A 24 -10.34 -11.03 11.01
N SER A 25 -10.63 -10.00 10.19
CA SER A 25 -11.40 -10.17 8.96
C SER A 25 -10.58 -10.70 7.79
N THR A 26 -9.25 -10.75 7.86
CA THR A 26 -8.41 -11.21 6.74
C THR A 26 -8.77 -12.64 6.34
N ALA A 27 -8.95 -13.55 7.30
CA ALA A 27 -9.38 -14.92 7.02
C ALA A 27 -10.80 -15.01 6.42
N HIS A 28 -11.66 -14.04 6.74
CA HIS A 28 -13.01 -13.97 6.17
C HIS A 28 -12.98 -13.54 4.70
N PHE A 29 -12.21 -12.50 4.37
CA PHE A 29 -12.08 -11.98 3.01
C PHE A 29 -11.22 -12.87 2.09
N ASN A 30 -10.25 -13.61 2.64
CA ASN A 30 -9.43 -14.56 1.88
C ASN A 30 -10.05 -15.97 1.79
N GLY A 31 -11.16 -16.21 2.50
CA GLY A 31 -11.86 -17.49 2.53
C GLY A 31 -13.08 -17.53 1.60
N SER A 32 -13.90 -18.57 1.75
CA SER A 32 -15.12 -18.78 0.95
C SER A 32 -16.40 -18.25 1.61
N THR A 33 -16.28 -17.54 2.73
CA THR A 33 -17.44 -17.16 3.56
C THR A 33 -17.94 -15.73 3.30
N VAL A 34 -17.18 -14.93 2.54
CA VAL A 34 -17.54 -13.55 2.22
C VAL A 34 -18.50 -13.49 1.02
N THR A 35 -19.52 -12.63 1.12
CA THR A 35 -20.46 -12.39 0.02
C THR A 35 -19.86 -11.48 -1.05
N LYS A 36 -20.44 -11.51 -2.25
CA LYS A 36 -20.06 -10.61 -3.35
C LYS A 36 -20.28 -9.14 -2.97
N GLU A 37 -21.34 -8.85 -2.23
CA GLU A 37 -21.66 -7.50 -1.76
C GLU A 37 -20.61 -6.99 -0.75
N GLN A 38 -20.17 -7.84 0.18
CA GLN A 38 -19.11 -7.49 1.13
C GLN A 38 -17.75 -7.29 0.44
N LEU A 39 -17.40 -8.15 -0.52
CA LEU A 39 -16.20 -7.98 -1.33
C LEU A 39 -16.24 -6.68 -2.13
N ASN A 40 -17.39 -6.33 -2.72
CA ASN A 40 -17.55 -5.07 -3.44
C ASN A 40 -17.27 -3.86 -2.54
N VAL A 41 -17.83 -3.84 -1.32
CA VAL A 41 -17.55 -2.77 -0.35
C VAL A 41 -16.05 -2.74 -0.02
N HIS A 42 -15.47 -3.87 0.35
CA HIS A 42 -14.06 -3.95 0.74
C HIS A 42 -13.12 -3.42 -0.36
N PHE A 43 -13.25 -3.93 -1.58
CA PHE A 43 -12.37 -3.55 -2.69
C PHE A 43 -12.58 -2.12 -3.15
N ARG A 44 -13.81 -1.59 -3.10
CA ARG A 44 -14.04 -0.17 -3.41
C ARG A 44 -13.35 0.74 -2.40
N GLN A 45 -13.44 0.40 -1.11
CA GLN A 45 -12.73 1.13 -0.06
C GLN A 45 -11.22 1.05 -0.25
N GLU A 46 -10.65 -0.15 -0.43
CA GLU A 46 -9.23 -0.33 -0.68
C GLU A 46 -8.73 0.47 -1.88
N TYR A 47 -9.46 0.35 -3.00
CA TYR A 47 -9.12 1.01 -4.25
C TYR A 47 -9.03 2.53 -4.09
N ALA A 48 -10.01 3.13 -3.42
CA ALA A 48 -10.07 4.58 -3.25
C ALA A 48 -9.18 5.13 -2.12
N VAL A 49 -8.88 4.31 -1.10
CA VAL A 49 -8.00 4.73 0.00
C VAL A 49 -6.56 4.84 -0.46
N TYR A 50 -6.02 3.85 -1.17
CA TYR A 50 -4.61 3.92 -1.57
C TYR A 50 -4.32 3.40 -2.96
N LEU A 51 -5.01 2.39 -3.49
CA LEU A 51 -4.55 1.71 -4.71
C LEU A 51 -4.57 2.63 -5.94
N ARG A 52 -5.66 3.39 -6.14
CA ARG A 52 -5.79 4.36 -7.23
C ARG A 52 -4.74 5.46 -7.17
N ASP A 53 -4.42 5.92 -5.96
CA ASP A 53 -3.61 7.11 -5.72
C ASP A 53 -2.21 6.78 -5.17
N PHE A 54 -1.78 5.51 -5.22
CA PHE A 54 -0.55 5.05 -4.57
C PHE A 54 0.67 5.79 -5.13
N ALA A 55 0.75 5.91 -6.46
CA ALA A 55 1.77 6.69 -7.14
C ALA A 55 1.75 8.18 -6.77
N VAL A 56 0.56 8.76 -6.53
CA VAL A 56 0.41 10.15 -6.08
C VAL A 56 0.96 10.33 -4.67
N LEU A 57 0.67 9.40 -3.76
CA LEU A 57 1.20 9.43 -2.39
C LEU A 57 2.74 9.30 -2.40
N LEU A 58 3.29 8.41 -3.23
CA LEU A 58 4.75 8.31 -3.43
C LEU A 58 5.35 9.60 -4.01
N ALA A 59 4.68 10.25 -4.96
CA ALA A 59 5.15 11.49 -5.56
C ALA A 59 5.26 12.64 -4.54
N ARG A 60 4.36 12.71 -3.56
CA ARG A 60 4.46 13.68 -2.45
C ARG A 60 5.75 13.49 -1.66
N ILE A 61 6.10 12.24 -1.35
CA ILE A 61 7.34 11.90 -0.65
C ILE A 61 8.56 12.30 -1.48
N VAL A 62 8.55 12.07 -2.80
CA VAL A 62 9.60 12.57 -3.70
C VAL A 62 9.74 14.09 -3.61
N GLY A 63 8.61 14.80 -3.53
CA GLY A 63 8.56 16.26 -3.36
C GLY A 63 9.23 16.78 -2.08
N LYS A 64 9.36 15.95 -1.04
CA LYS A 64 10.10 16.27 0.20
C LYS A 64 11.61 16.12 0.07
N ASN A 65 12.10 15.90 -1.16
CA ASN A 65 13.51 15.87 -1.52
C ASN A 65 14.37 14.89 -0.68
N PRO A 66 13.98 13.59 -0.57
CA PRO A 66 14.81 12.57 0.07
C PRO A 66 16.14 12.40 -0.70
N PRO A 67 17.16 11.70 -0.17
CA PRO A 67 18.41 11.46 -0.89
C PRO A 67 18.20 10.92 -2.30
N TRP A 68 19.10 11.23 -3.24
CA TRP A 68 18.88 10.95 -4.67
C TRP A 68 18.64 9.47 -4.98
N GLN A 69 19.25 8.56 -4.22
CA GLN A 69 19.04 7.12 -4.35
C GLN A 69 17.60 6.74 -4.03
N ILE A 70 17.02 7.36 -3.00
CA ILE A 70 15.63 7.17 -2.60
C ILE A 70 14.69 7.78 -3.64
N ARG A 71 14.97 9.00 -4.13
CA ARG A 71 14.18 9.60 -5.22
C ARG A 71 14.17 8.72 -6.46
N ARG A 72 15.32 8.16 -6.83
CA ARG A 72 15.43 7.23 -7.96
C ARG A 72 14.55 6.00 -7.74
N HIS A 73 14.63 5.39 -6.55
CA HIS A 73 13.82 4.22 -6.21
C HIS A 73 12.33 4.54 -6.27
N LEU A 74 11.88 5.59 -5.59
CA LEU A 74 10.49 6.04 -5.62
C LEU A 74 10.00 6.38 -7.03
N ALA A 75 10.82 7.04 -7.85
CA ALA A 75 10.48 7.35 -9.24
C ALA A 75 10.34 6.09 -10.10
N THR A 76 11.17 5.07 -9.86
CA THR A 76 11.04 3.76 -10.51
C THR A 76 9.75 3.06 -10.09
N THR A 77 9.42 3.07 -8.79
CA THR A 77 8.15 2.53 -8.28
C THR A 77 6.96 3.26 -8.88
N ILE A 78 6.95 4.60 -8.89
CA ILE A 78 5.89 5.40 -9.52
C ILE A 78 5.73 5.04 -11.00
N TYR A 79 6.84 4.95 -11.75
CA TYR A 79 6.79 4.55 -13.15
C TYR A 79 6.16 3.16 -13.31
N GLU A 80 6.48 2.22 -12.42
CA GLU A 80 5.88 0.89 -12.46
C GLU A 80 4.40 0.90 -12.12
N GLU A 81 3.99 1.58 -11.05
CA GLU A 81 2.59 1.68 -10.64
C GLU A 81 1.71 2.31 -11.73
N GLU A 82 2.23 3.33 -12.43
CA GLU A 82 1.52 4.08 -13.47
C GLU A 82 1.59 3.44 -14.86
N THR A 83 2.46 2.46 -15.10
CA THR A 83 2.65 1.90 -16.45
C THR A 83 2.67 0.38 -16.52
N GLY A 84 3.10 -0.28 -15.46
CA GLY A 84 3.39 -1.72 -15.38
C GLY A 84 4.54 -2.18 -16.26
N ARG A 85 5.33 -1.28 -16.85
CA ARG A 85 6.29 -1.62 -17.93
C ARG A 85 7.56 -2.33 -17.44
N LEU A 86 7.72 -2.53 -16.14
CA LEU A 86 8.80 -3.33 -15.55
C LEU A 86 8.33 -4.77 -15.23
N SER A 87 7.04 -5.00 -14.92
CA SER A 87 6.52 -6.33 -14.59
C SER A 87 5.43 -6.86 -15.54
N LEU A 88 4.21 -6.30 -15.49
CA LEU A 88 2.98 -6.93 -16.01
C LEU A 88 2.32 -6.17 -17.18
N GLY A 89 2.97 -5.13 -17.69
CA GLY A 89 2.58 -4.37 -18.89
C GLY A 89 1.37 -3.45 -18.76
N LYS A 90 0.76 -3.35 -17.57
CA LYS A 90 -0.37 -2.46 -17.27
C LYS A 90 -0.21 -1.79 -15.91
N PRO A 91 -0.73 -0.56 -15.72
CA PRO A 91 -0.75 0.10 -14.42
C PRO A 91 -1.38 -0.79 -13.35
N HIS A 92 -0.88 -0.74 -12.12
CA HIS A 92 -1.37 -1.60 -11.04
C HIS A 92 -2.86 -1.39 -10.75
N GLN A 93 -3.31 -0.14 -10.76
CA GLN A 93 -4.74 0.19 -10.65
C GLN A 93 -5.61 -0.44 -11.75
N GLU A 94 -5.08 -0.58 -12.97
CA GLU A 94 -5.79 -1.21 -14.08
C GLU A 94 -5.86 -2.73 -13.92
N LEU A 95 -4.80 -3.35 -13.41
CA LEU A 95 -4.78 -4.79 -13.09
C LEU A 95 -5.80 -5.10 -11.99
N PHE A 96 -5.88 -4.27 -10.95
CA PHE A 96 -6.88 -4.41 -9.91
C PHE A 96 -8.31 -4.30 -10.48
N LEU A 97 -8.59 -3.28 -11.29
CA LEU A 97 -9.91 -3.13 -11.93
C LEU A 97 -10.23 -4.29 -12.88
N GLN A 98 -9.22 -4.87 -13.56
CA GLN A 98 -9.39 -6.07 -14.36
C GLN A 98 -9.81 -7.27 -13.50
N MET A 99 -9.20 -7.45 -12.33
CA MET A 99 -9.64 -8.45 -11.35
C MET A 99 -11.09 -8.21 -10.92
N MET A 100 -11.47 -6.96 -10.63
CA MET A 100 -12.84 -6.61 -10.24
C MET A 100 -13.86 -6.94 -11.33
N MET A 101 -13.53 -6.69 -12.60
CA MET A 101 -14.39 -7.08 -13.73
C MET A 101 -14.50 -8.61 -13.86
N GLY A 102 -13.43 -9.36 -13.60
CA GLY A 102 -13.45 -10.82 -13.55
C GLY A 102 -14.39 -11.38 -12.48
N LEU A 103 -14.55 -10.67 -11.36
CA LEU A 103 -15.54 -10.97 -10.30
C LEU A 103 -16.97 -10.51 -10.67
N GLY A 104 -17.15 -9.87 -11.82
CA GLY A 104 -18.43 -9.40 -12.34
C GLY A 104 -18.91 -8.09 -11.71
N TYR A 105 -17.99 -7.21 -11.27
CA TYR A 105 -18.30 -5.82 -10.92
C TYR A 105 -18.11 -4.91 -12.13
N LYS A 106 -18.82 -3.78 -12.16
CA LYS A 106 -18.62 -2.77 -13.20
C LYS A 106 -17.52 -1.81 -12.79
N ARG A 107 -16.62 -1.49 -13.73
CA ARG A 107 -15.59 -0.46 -13.54
C ARG A 107 -16.14 0.87 -13.01
N ALA A 108 -17.33 1.26 -13.47
CA ALA A 108 -17.97 2.51 -13.05
C ALA A 108 -18.24 2.58 -11.53
N GLU A 109 -18.34 1.44 -10.84
CA GLU A 109 -18.54 1.39 -9.38
C GLU A 109 -17.30 1.86 -8.59
N PHE A 110 -16.13 1.88 -9.22
CA PHE A 110 -14.85 2.25 -8.60
C PHE A 110 -14.41 3.69 -8.90
N ARG A 111 -15.13 4.42 -9.76
CA ARG A 111 -14.76 5.79 -10.14
C ARG A 111 -15.02 6.78 -9.00
N ASP A 112 -16.25 6.78 -8.48
CA ASP A 112 -16.73 7.74 -7.48
C ASP A 112 -17.09 6.98 -6.20
N VAL A 113 -16.08 6.39 -5.55
CA VAL A 113 -16.29 5.64 -4.30
C VAL A 113 -16.52 6.61 -3.16
N GLU A 114 -17.69 6.50 -2.52
CA GLU A 114 -17.93 7.11 -1.22
C GLU A 114 -17.19 6.31 -0.13
N LEU A 115 -16.24 6.95 0.53
CA LEU A 115 -15.47 6.32 1.60
C LEU A 115 -16.32 6.21 2.86
N LEU A 116 -16.27 5.05 3.51
CA LEU A 116 -16.75 4.90 4.88
C LEU A 116 -15.93 5.77 5.81
N SER A 117 -16.50 6.24 6.91
CA SER A 117 -15.84 7.21 7.81
C SER A 117 -14.46 6.76 8.29
N ARG A 118 -14.26 5.46 8.56
CA ARG A 118 -12.96 4.90 8.97
C ARG A 118 -11.95 4.84 7.82
N SER A 119 -12.40 4.49 6.62
CA SER A 119 -11.58 4.51 5.41
C SER A 119 -11.17 5.93 5.05
N TYR A 120 -12.10 6.89 5.17
CA TYR A 120 -11.83 8.31 4.98
C TYR A 120 -10.78 8.82 5.96
N ALA A 121 -10.94 8.52 7.25
CA ALA A 121 -9.95 8.91 8.26
C ALA A 121 -8.57 8.29 7.99
N TYR A 122 -8.52 7.04 7.53
CA TYR A 122 -7.26 6.41 7.16
C TYR A 122 -6.63 7.04 5.92
N ARG A 123 -7.45 7.39 4.91
CA ARG A 123 -7.01 8.12 3.73
C ARG A 123 -6.41 9.48 4.09
N GLU A 124 -7.11 10.28 4.90
CA GLU A 124 -6.62 11.57 5.38
C GLU A 124 -5.29 11.43 6.13
N TRP A 125 -5.16 10.39 6.95
CA TRP A 125 -3.90 10.09 7.64
C TRP A 125 -2.77 9.72 6.67
N LEU A 126 -3.06 8.96 5.60
CA LEU A 126 -2.08 8.69 4.54
C LEU A 126 -1.69 9.96 3.77
N ASP A 127 -2.66 10.83 3.49
CA ASP A 127 -2.39 12.10 2.85
C ASP A 127 -1.46 12.98 3.71
N GLU A 128 -1.74 13.07 5.02
CA GLU A 128 -0.95 13.82 5.99
C GLU A 128 0.48 13.26 6.12
N ILE A 129 0.62 11.96 6.36
CA ILE A 129 1.93 11.34 6.64
C ILE A 129 2.87 11.43 5.43
N CYS A 130 2.32 11.36 4.21
CA CYS A 130 3.08 11.48 2.96
C CYS A 130 3.44 12.94 2.62
N ASP A 131 2.80 13.92 3.27
CA ASP A 131 3.07 15.34 3.07
C ASP A 131 3.95 15.96 4.19
N ARG A 132 4.38 15.18 5.18
CA ARG A 132 5.32 15.68 6.22
C ARG A 132 6.73 15.89 5.67
N GLU A 133 7.45 16.84 6.24
CA GLU A 133 8.87 17.12 5.93
C GLU A 133 9.79 15.92 6.22
N GLU A 134 9.46 15.13 7.25
CA GLU A 134 10.17 13.89 7.58
C GLU A 134 9.75 12.76 6.62
N TRP A 135 10.30 12.81 5.40
CA TRP A 135 9.98 11.89 4.30
C TRP A 135 10.11 10.40 4.66
N ILE A 136 11.03 10.05 5.56
CA ILE A 136 11.37 8.65 5.88
C ILE A 136 10.18 7.92 6.50
N VAL A 137 9.33 8.61 7.24
CA VAL A 137 8.14 8.02 7.85
C VAL A 137 7.10 7.72 6.78
N GLY A 138 6.80 8.68 5.89
CA GLY A 138 5.88 8.46 4.77
C GLY A 138 6.36 7.34 3.84
N ALA A 139 7.66 7.30 3.54
CA ALA A 139 8.26 6.23 2.75
C ALA A 139 8.06 4.86 3.42
N ALA A 140 8.41 4.73 4.70
CA ALA A 140 8.23 3.47 5.43
C ALA A 140 6.75 3.04 5.51
N VAL A 141 5.83 3.99 5.71
CA VAL A 141 4.39 3.70 5.73
C VAL A 141 3.95 3.08 4.40
N LEU A 142 4.28 3.69 3.26
CA LEU A 142 3.82 3.17 1.97
C LEU A 142 4.55 1.90 1.55
N THR A 143 5.88 1.87 1.62
CA THR A 143 6.68 0.80 1.00
C THR A 143 6.92 -0.40 1.91
N ILE A 144 6.66 -0.28 3.22
CA ILE A 144 6.80 -1.40 4.17
C ILE A 144 5.44 -1.81 4.71
N PHE A 145 4.58 -0.86 5.10
CA PHE A 145 3.34 -1.21 5.82
C PHE A 145 2.10 -1.28 4.92
N VAL A 146 1.99 -0.45 3.88
CA VAL A 146 0.90 -0.55 2.91
C VAL A 146 1.18 -1.67 1.91
N GLU A 147 2.30 -1.58 1.19
CA GLU A 147 2.72 -2.56 0.17
C GLU A 147 3.13 -3.91 0.78
N GLY A 148 3.91 -3.88 1.86
CA GLY A 148 4.48 -5.08 2.45
C GLY A 148 3.48 -6.01 3.14
N SER A 149 3.89 -7.24 3.35
CA SER A 149 3.10 -8.33 3.90
C SER A 149 3.72 -8.92 5.17
N VAL A 150 2.94 -9.73 5.89
CA VAL A 150 3.45 -10.47 7.05
C VAL A 150 4.48 -11.55 6.68
N HIS A 151 4.64 -11.86 5.38
CA HIS A 151 5.56 -12.85 4.85
C HIS A 151 6.93 -12.25 4.47
N ASP A 152 7.06 -10.93 4.40
CA ASP A 152 8.26 -10.24 3.91
C ASP A 152 9.52 -10.61 4.69
N ARG A 153 9.38 -10.92 6.00
CA ARG A 153 10.51 -11.40 6.80
C ARG A 153 11.10 -12.67 6.21
N ASP A 154 10.26 -13.64 5.89
CA ASP A 154 10.70 -14.93 5.36
C ASP A 154 11.22 -14.75 3.93
N GLU A 155 10.57 -13.91 3.12
CA GLU A 155 11.00 -13.64 1.74
C GLU A 155 12.36 -12.96 1.66
N VAL A 156 12.67 -12.03 2.56
CA VAL A 156 13.96 -11.33 2.60
C VAL A 156 15.07 -12.21 3.21
N MET A 157 14.75 -13.05 4.19
CA MET A 157 15.75 -13.87 4.88
C MET A 157 16.08 -15.17 4.13
N ASN A 158 15.24 -15.60 3.19
CA ASN A 158 15.44 -16.80 2.36
C ASN A 158 16.01 -16.51 0.95
N GLN A 159 16.41 -15.27 0.67
CA GLN A 159 17.16 -14.87 -0.53
C GLN A 159 18.67 -15.00 -0.31
#